data_AF-A0A1S2EW20-F1
#
_entry.id   AF-A0A1S2EW20-F1
#
_cell.length_a   1.000
_cell.length_b   1.000
_cell.length_c   1.000
_cell.angle_alpha   90.00
_cell.angle_beta   90.00
_cell.angle_gamma   90.00
#
_symmetry.space_group_name_H-M   'P 1'
#
loop_
_entity.id
_entity.type
_entity.pdbx_description
1 polymer ?
#
loop_
_entity_poly.entity_id
_entity_poly.type
_entity_poly.pdbx_seq_one_letter_code
_entity_poly.pdbx_strand_id
1 'polypeptide(L)'
;MKKTRFVIPREHGGWAMVSVPYIIGMAAAKPVLLHLPLFLAWLGLYMASYPFLQSLKKTSQRKTWLSWGIVYALIAIAFLIPVLVFKPMMLWFAPVLLILIMVNVWHVLQKSERALLNDICAILLFCTGGAAAYMLGGGGFDPILAAVIGYNFLYFTGTVFFVKSVFRERKNRRWTVYAKLYHAVMLVLPIFFGNPWMCLPFLFPFIKTLLYSGKIMKPMKVGIIEIVGSVQFLLLSMILM
;
A
#
# COMPACT_ATOMS: atom_id res chain seq x y z
N MET A 1 -10.09 25.68 -25.04
CA MET A 1 -10.62 24.59 -24.18
C MET A 1 -9.45 23.91 -23.47
N LYS A 2 -9.29 24.05 -22.14
CA LYS A 2 -8.21 23.35 -21.41
C LYS A 2 -8.47 21.85 -21.51
N LYS A 3 -7.60 21.09 -22.19
CA LYS A 3 -7.63 19.63 -22.23
C LYS A 3 -7.87 19.11 -20.81
N THR A 4 -8.99 18.43 -20.59
CA THR A 4 -9.28 17.70 -19.35
C THR A 4 -8.24 16.60 -19.23
N ARG A 5 -7.11 16.92 -18.59
CA ARG A 5 -6.08 15.92 -18.28
C ARG A 5 -6.70 14.91 -17.31
N PHE A 6 -6.58 13.63 -17.64
CA PHE A 6 -6.96 12.52 -16.76
C PHE A 6 -6.41 12.74 -15.35
N VAL A 7 -7.23 12.44 -14.34
CA VAL A 7 -6.90 12.62 -12.93
C VAL A 7 -6.34 11.31 -12.39
N ILE A 8 -5.01 11.22 -12.33
CA ILE A 8 -4.30 10.00 -11.90
C ILE A 8 -3.43 10.31 -10.67
N PRO A 9 -3.39 9.41 -9.65
CA PRO A 9 -2.45 9.51 -8.54
C PRO A 9 -1.00 9.57 -9.03
N ARG A 10 -0.24 10.55 -8.54
CA ARG A 10 1.15 10.80 -8.97
C ARG A 10 2.20 10.15 -8.06
N GLU A 11 1.76 9.46 -7.02
CA GLU A 11 2.64 8.94 -5.98
C GLU A 11 3.15 7.56 -6.38
N HIS A 12 4.43 7.47 -6.76
CA HIS A 12 5.08 6.21 -7.14
C HIS A 12 4.97 5.14 -6.03
N GLY A 13 5.02 5.55 -4.75
CA GLY A 13 4.84 4.65 -3.61
C GLY A 13 3.44 4.03 -3.54
N GLY A 14 2.38 4.80 -3.84
CA GLY A 14 1.02 4.28 -3.85
C GLY A 14 0.80 3.20 -4.92
N TRP A 15 1.49 3.30 -6.06
CA TRP A 15 1.47 2.26 -7.10
C TRP A 15 2.13 0.95 -6.67
N ALA A 16 3.20 1.03 -5.88
CA ALA A 16 3.78 -0.17 -5.27
C ALA A 16 2.85 -0.76 -4.20
N MET A 17 2.25 0.08 -3.35
CA MET A 17 1.35 -0.35 -2.28
C MET A 17 0.05 -0.96 -2.80
N VAL A 18 -0.51 -0.49 -3.93
CA VAL A 18 -1.71 -1.11 -4.51
C VAL A 18 -1.42 -2.47 -5.16
N SER A 19 -0.19 -2.68 -5.66
CA SER A 19 0.16 -3.84 -6.48
C SER A 19 0.86 -4.96 -5.70
N VAL A 20 1.87 -4.62 -4.90
CA VAL A 20 2.75 -5.62 -4.25
C VAL A 20 2.00 -6.50 -3.25
N PRO A 21 1.21 -5.96 -2.28
CA PRO A 21 0.46 -6.82 -1.37
C PRO A 21 -0.52 -7.73 -2.10
N TYR A 22 -1.17 -7.19 -3.14
CA TYR A 22 -2.11 -7.93 -3.96
C TYR A 22 -1.46 -9.13 -4.65
N ILE A 23 -0.32 -8.91 -5.32
CA ILE A 23 0.40 -9.96 -6.04
C ILE A 23 0.94 -11.01 -5.05
N ILE A 24 1.50 -10.58 -3.90
CA ILE A 24 1.96 -11.51 -2.86
C ILE A 24 0.80 -12.36 -2.35
N GLY A 25 -0.35 -11.75 -2.04
CA GLY A 25 -1.53 -12.49 -1.57
C GLY A 25 -2.05 -13.49 -2.59
N MET A 26 -2.12 -13.10 -3.87
CA MET A 26 -2.50 -14.00 -4.96
C MET A 26 -1.52 -15.17 -5.11
N ALA A 27 -0.21 -14.90 -5.03
CA ALA A 27 0.84 -15.91 -5.20
C ALA A 27 0.95 -16.88 -4.02
N ALA A 28 0.64 -16.43 -2.81
CA ALA A 28 0.62 -17.25 -1.60
C ALA A 28 -0.58 -18.22 -1.55
N ALA A 29 -1.60 -18.01 -2.40
CA ALA A 29 -2.74 -18.89 -2.56
C ALA A 29 -2.72 -19.55 -3.95
N LYS A 30 -3.87 -20.05 -4.44
CA LYS A 30 -3.99 -20.54 -5.82
C LYS A 30 -4.46 -19.40 -6.73
N PRO A 31 -3.66 -18.95 -7.72
CA PRO A 31 -4.11 -17.97 -8.68
C PRO A 31 -5.32 -18.49 -9.48
N VAL A 32 -6.43 -17.75 -9.41
CA VAL A 32 -7.65 -18.00 -10.18
C VAL A 32 -8.00 -16.81 -11.06
N LEU A 33 -8.75 -17.04 -12.14
CA LEU A 33 -9.13 -15.98 -13.10
C LEU A 33 -9.85 -14.79 -12.44
N LEU A 34 -10.58 -15.01 -11.33
CA LEU A 34 -11.26 -13.95 -10.60
C LEU A 34 -10.32 -12.91 -9.95
N HIS A 35 -9.01 -13.19 -9.86
CA HIS A 35 -8.04 -12.17 -9.43
C HIS A 35 -7.96 -11.00 -10.41
N LEU A 36 -8.12 -11.24 -11.71
CA LEU A 36 -8.06 -10.15 -12.68
C LEU A 36 -9.19 -9.11 -12.46
N PRO A 37 -10.49 -9.48 -12.42
CA PRO A 37 -11.53 -8.51 -12.10
C PRO A 37 -11.40 -7.96 -10.67
N LEU A 38 -10.95 -8.74 -9.68
CA LEU A 38 -10.70 -8.20 -8.33
C LEU A 38 -9.60 -7.12 -8.34
N PHE A 39 -8.50 -7.33 -9.05
CA PHE A 39 -7.42 -6.35 -9.16
C PHE A 39 -7.87 -5.09 -9.90
N LEU A 40 -8.67 -5.23 -10.97
CA LEU A 40 -9.22 -4.08 -11.70
C LEU A 40 -10.22 -3.29 -10.85
N ALA A 41 -11.03 -3.98 -10.04
CA ALA A 41 -11.90 -3.32 -9.05
C ALA A 41 -11.08 -2.55 -8.01
N TRP A 42 -10.05 -3.21 -7.45
CA TRP A 42 -9.14 -2.63 -6.47
C TRP A 42 -8.39 -1.40 -7.01
N LEU A 43 -7.87 -1.51 -8.24
CA LEU A 43 -7.22 -0.41 -8.94
C LEU A 43 -8.20 0.74 -9.19
N GLY A 44 -9.43 0.44 -9.59
CA GLY A 44 -10.49 1.44 -9.76
C GLY A 44 -10.81 2.19 -8.47
N LEU A 45 -10.88 1.49 -7.32
CA LEU A 45 -11.06 2.12 -6.00
C LEU A 45 -9.87 3.02 -5.65
N TYR A 46 -8.63 2.56 -5.88
CA TYR A 46 -7.43 3.37 -5.68
C TYR A 46 -7.46 4.62 -6.57
N MET A 47 -7.80 4.50 -7.86
CA MET A 47 -7.96 5.63 -8.77
C MET A 47 -9.07 6.59 -8.33
N ALA A 48 -10.19 6.08 -7.79
CA ALA A 48 -11.31 6.89 -7.29
C ALA A 48 -10.97 7.64 -5.99
N SER A 49 -10.12 7.07 -5.14
CA SER A 49 -9.74 7.65 -3.84
C SER A 49 -9.09 9.03 -3.99
N TYR A 50 -8.20 9.20 -4.99
CA TYR A 50 -7.48 10.46 -5.21
C TYR A 50 -8.39 11.65 -5.57
N PRO A 51 -9.22 11.60 -6.63
CA PRO A 51 -10.17 12.67 -6.92
C PRO A 51 -11.15 12.89 -5.76
N PHE A 52 -11.59 11.83 -5.08
CA PHE A 52 -12.46 11.96 -3.90
C PHE A 52 -11.81 12.81 -2.81
N LEU A 53 -10.59 12.47 -2.37
CA LEU A 53 -9.87 13.22 -1.33
C LEU A 53 -9.54 14.65 -1.79
N GLN A 54 -9.21 14.87 -3.08
CA GLN A 54 -8.97 16.22 -3.60
C GLN A 54 -10.24 17.07 -3.65
N SER A 55 -11.41 16.46 -3.83
CA SER A 55 -12.70 17.15 -3.81
C SER A 55 -13.02 17.74 -2.42
N LEU A 56 -12.54 17.11 -1.35
CA LEU A 56 -12.68 17.59 0.03
C LEU A 56 -11.80 18.82 0.30
N LYS A 57 -10.69 18.96 -0.43
CA LYS A 57 -9.72 20.06 -0.27
C LYS A 57 -10.00 21.25 -1.17
N LYS A 58 -10.44 21.00 -2.40
CA LYS A 58 -10.57 22.01 -3.46
C LYS A 58 -12.04 22.23 -3.83
N THR A 59 -12.72 23.01 -3.00
CA THR A 59 -14.16 23.30 -3.13
C THR A 59 -14.53 23.92 -4.48
N SER A 60 -13.69 24.80 -5.04
CA SER A 60 -13.94 25.48 -6.32
C SER A 60 -13.97 24.57 -7.55
N GLN A 61 -13.36 23.38 -7.50
CA GLN A 61 -13.34 22.40 -8.58
C GLN A 61 -14.01 21.08 -8.18
N ARG A 62 -14.75 21.08 -7.06
CA ARG A 62 -15.30 19.87 -6.44
C ARG A 62 -16.11 19.03 -7.41
N LYS A 63 -16.93 19.67 -8.26
CA LYS A 63 -17.73 18.97 -9.29
C LYS A 63 -16.86 18.14 -10.23
N THR A 64 -15.78 18.73 -10.77
CA THR A 64 -14.87 18.03 -11.69
C THR A 64 -14.15 16.87 -11.00
N TRP A 65 -13.68 17.06 -9.77
CA TRP A 65 -13.04 15.98 -9.00
C TRP A 65 -14.02 14.84 -8.74
N LEU A 66 -15.23 15.13 -8.26
CA LEU A 66 -16.24 14.11 -7.99
C LEU A 66 -16.68 13.37 -9.25
N SER A 67 -16.82 14.05 -10.40
CA SER A 67 -17.16 13.39 -11.67
C SER A 67 -16.13 12.31 -12.03
N TRP A 68 -14.82 12.60 -11.93
CA TRP A 68 -13.78 11.59 -12.16
C TRP A 68 -13.80 10.49 -11.11
N GLY A 69 -14.03 10.83 -9.83
CA GLY A 69 -14.17 9.84 -8.77
C GLY A 69 -15.33 8.86 -9.02
N ILE A 70 -16.48 9.36 -9.49
CA ILE A 70 -17.65 8.55 -9.84
C ILE A 70 -17.32 7.62 -11.01
N VAL A 71 -16.67 8.12 -12.07
CA VAL A 71 -16.28 7.28 -13.22
C VAL A 71 -15.39 6.11 -12.76
N TYR A 72 -14.36 6.38 -11.96
CA TYR A 72 -13.50 5.32 -11.44
C TYR A 72 -14.22 4.36 -10.48
N ALA A 73 -15.14 4.87 -9.64
CA ALA A 73 -15.96 4.05 -8.76
C ALA A 73 -16.93 3.13 -9.54
N LEU A 74 -17.53 3.63 -10.62
CA LEU A 74 -18.41 2.82 -11.48
C LEU A 74 -17.62 1.71 -12.18
N ILE A 75 -16.42 2.01 -12.68
CA ILE A 75 -15.50 0.99 -13.22
C ILE A 75 -15.17 -0.05 -12.15
N ALA A 76 -14.85 0.40 -10.93
CA ALA A 76 -14.53 -0.50 -9.83
C ALA A 76 -15.70 -1.44 -9.51
N ILE A 77 -16.93 -0.90 -9.43
CA ILE A 77 -18.15 -1.68 -9.18
C ILE A 77 -18.38 -2.69 -10.30
N ALA A 78 -18.24 -2.29 -11.57
CA ALA A 78 -18.43 -3.19 -12.71
C ALA A 78 -17.53 -4.43 -12.65
N PHE A 79 -16.26 -4.25 -12.27
CA PHE A 79 -15.33 -5.36 -12.08
C PHE A 79 -15.52 -6.11 -10.76
N LEU A 80 -16.07 -5.48 -9.74
CA LEU A 80 -16.34 -6.12 -8.45
C LEU A 80 -17.56 -7.04 -8.51
N ILE A 81 -18.58 -6.72 -9.33
CA ILE A 81 -19.80 -7.53 -9.50
C ILE A 81 -19.52 -9.01 -9.73
N PRO A 82 -18.73 -9.43 -10.75
CA PRO A 82 -18.48 -10.86 -10.97
C PRO A 82 -17.80 -11.52 -9.76
N VAL A 83 -16.87 -10.82 -9.10
CA VAL A 83 -16.21 -11.34 -7.89
C VAL A 83 -17.22 -11.60 -6.78
N LEU A 84 -18.15 -10.67 -6.54
CA LEU A 84 -19.17 -10.80 -5.49
C LEU A 84 -20.23 -11.85 -5.83
N VAL A 85 -20.56 -12.04 -7.10
CA VAL A 85 -21.50 -13.09 -7.54
C VAL A 85 -20.93 -14.48 -7.24
N PHE A 86 -19.65 -14.71 -7.54
CA PHE A 86 -19.01 -16.01 -7.28
C PHE A 86 -18.49 -16.18 -5.85
N LYS A 87 -18.13 -15.09 -5.17
CA LYS A 87 -17.59 -15.07 -3.80
C LYS A 87 -18.21 -13.95 -2.95
N PRO A 88 -19.48 -14.08 -2.54
CA PRO A 88 -20.18 -13.05 -1.75
C PRO A 88 -19.48 -12.69 -0.44
N MET A 89 -18.74 -13.64 0.14
CA MET A 89 -17.98 -13.45 1.38
C MET A 89 -16.93 -12.33 1.27
N MET A 90 -16.52 -11.92 0.07
CA MET A 90 -15.64 -10.77 -0.13
C MET A 90 -16.24 -9.44 0.36
N LEU A 91 -17.57 -9.36 0.58
CA LEU A 91 -18.22 -8.19 1.18
C LEU A 91 -17.74 -7.91 2.62
N TRP A 92 -17.20 -8.90 3.34
CA TRP A 92 -16.67 -8.70 4.70
C TRP A 92 -15.45 -7.77 4.75
N PHE A 93 -14.79 -7.51 3.62
CA PHE A 93 -13.73 -6.49 3.54
C PHE A 93 -14.29 -5.06 3.56
N ALA A 94 -15.55 -4.85 3.18
CA ALA A 94 -16.12 -3.51 3.05
C ALA A 94 -16.14 -2.72 4.37
N PRO A 95 -16.57 -3.28 5.53
CA PRO A 95 -16.48 -2.58 6.81
C PRO A 95 -15.06 -2.15 7.18
N VAL A 96 -14.07 -3.02 6.97
CA VAL A 96 -12.66 -2.74 7.26
C VAL A 96 -12.14 -1.61 6.38
N LEU A 97 -12.44 -1.68 5.08
CA LEU A 97 -12.09 -0.62 4.12
C LEU A 97 -12.73 0.71 4.51
N LEU A 98 -14.02 0.72 4.86
CA LEU A 98 -14.74 1.93 5.26
C LEU A 98 -14.09 2.60 6.48
N ILE A 99 -13.77 1.83 7.53
CA ILE A 99 -13.11 2.35 8.73
C ILE A 99 -11.76 2.99 8.37
N LEU A 100 -10.94 2.30 7.58
CA LEU A 100 -9.61 2.82 7.21
C LEU A 100 -9.69 4.05 6.30
N ILE A 101 -10.68 4.10 5.39
CA ILE A 101 -10.96 5.28 4.56
C ILE A 101 -11.44 6.45 5.44
N MET A 102 -12.29 6.21 6.44
CA MET A 102 -12.77 7.26 7.35
C MET A 102 -11.63 7.95 8.09
N VAL A 103 -10.62 7.19 8.55
CA VAL A 103 -9.42 7.75 9.17
C VAL A 103 -8.66 8.65 8.18
N ASN A 104 -8.50 8.21 6.94
CA ASN A 104 -7.86 9.00 5.89
C ASN A 104 -8.62 10.29 5.59
N VAL A 105 -9.95 10.21 5.49
CA VAL A 105 -10.84 11.37 5.30
C VAL A 105 -10.71 12.35 6.46
N TRP A 106 -10.72 11.86 7.70
CA TRP A 106 -10.55 12.70 8.88
C TRP A 106 -9.22 13.46 8.83
N HIS A 107 -8.11 12.78 8.52
CA HIS A 107 -6.80 13.44 8.37
C HIS A 107 -6.76 14.47 7.24
N VAL A 108 -7.45 14.22 6.12
CA VAL A 108 -7.58 15.20 5.02
C VAL A 108 -8.35 16.44 5.49
N LEU A 109 -9.46 16.26 6.18
CA LEU A 109 -10.27 17.37 6.70
C LEU A 109 -9.50 18.20 7.75
N GLN A 110 -8.71 17.53 8.59
CA GLN A 110 -7.82 18.17 9.58
C GLN A 110 -6.52 18.72 8.96
N LYS A 111 -6.33 18.64 7.64
CA LYS A 111 -5.11 19.06 6.92
C LYS A 111 -3.82 18.39 7.46
N SER A 112 -3.95 17.19 8.01
CA SER A 112 -2.90 16.41 8.65
C SER A 112 -2.58 15.12 7.89
N GLU A 113 -2.75 15.12 6.56
CA GLU A 113 -2.44 14.02 5.62
C GLU A 113 -1.03 13.40 5.81
N ARG A 114 -0.12 14.17 6.41
CA ARG A 114 1.29 13.82 6.62
C ARG A 114 1.55 13.09 7.95
N ALA A 115 0.52 12.90 8.76
CA ALA A 115 0.60 12.21 10.04
C ALA A 115 1.02 10.75 9.85
N LEU A 116 1.85 10.24 10.76
CA LEU A 116 2.27 8.83 10.71
C LEU A 116 1.08 7.87 10.85
N LEU A 117 0.09 8.21 11.68
CA LEU A 117 -1.14 7.42 11.82
C LEU A 117 -1.89 7.30 10.48
N ASN A 118 -1.99 8.40 9.73
CA ASN A 118 -2.60 8.39 8.41
C ASN A 118 -1.86 7.43 7.46
N ASP A 119 -0.53 7.52 7.42
CA ASP A 119 0.30 6.64 6.58
C ASP A 119 0.10 5.16 6.97
N ILE A 120 0.09 4.85 8.27
CA ILE A 120 -0.13 3.49 8.80
C ILE A 120 -1.50 2.94 8.39
N CYS A 121 -2.57 3.74 8.55
CA CYS A 121 -3.91 3.33 8.15
C CYS A 121 -4.05 3.14 6.64
N ALA A 122 -3.39 3.98 5.83
CA ALA A 122 -3.34 3.81 4.38
C ALA A 122 -2.60 2.51 4.00
N ILE A 123 -1.48 2.18 4.65
CA ILE A 123 -0.75 0.93 4.41
C ILE A 123 -1.60 -0.29 4.78
N LEU A 124 -2.28 -0.25 5.94
CA LEU A 124 -3.21 -1.32 6.33
C LEU A 124 -4.32 -1.48 5.30
N LEU A 125 -4.87 -0.38 4.79
CA LEU A 125 -5.85 -0.41 3.71
C LEU A 125 -5.28 -1.13 2.49
N PHE A 126 -4.05 -0.83 2.09
CA PHE A 126 -3.41 -1.53 0.98
C PHE A 126 -3.16 -3.02 1.24
N CYS A 127 -2.82 -3.38 2.48
CA CYS A 127 -2.65 -4.79 2.88
C CYS A 127 -3.96 -5.58 2.79
N THR A 128 -5.13 -4.94 2.94
CA THR A 128 -6.42 -5.62 2.74
C THR A 128 -6.60 -6.12 1.31
N GLY A 129 -6.00 -5.47 0.31
CA GLY A 129 -5.99 -5.97 -1.07
C GLY A 129 -5.24 -7.28 -1.22
N GLY A 130 -4.12 -7.44 -0.50
CA GLY A 130 -3.39 -8.70 -0.41
C GLY A 130 -4.16 -9.79 0.32
N ALA A 131 -4.78 -9.45 1.44
CA ALA A 131 -5.66 -10.36 2.17
C ALA A 131 -6.83 -10.85 1.30
N ALA A 132 -7.49 -9.95 0.57
CA ALA A 132 -8.59 -10.28 -0.33
C ALA A 132 -8.13 -11.20 -1.48
N ALA A 133 -6.96 -10.93 -2.07
CA ALA A 133 -6.38 -11.81 -3.09
C ALA A 133 -6.09 -13.23 -2.53
N TYR A 134 -5.47 -13.31 -1.35
CA TYR A 134 -5.19 -14.59 -0.70
C TYR A 134 -6.46 -15.40 -0.43
N MET A 135 -7.48 -14.77 0.17
CA MET A 135 -8.76 -15.44 0.45
C MET A 135 -9.51 -15.83 -0.83
N LEU A 136 -9.41 -15.03 -1.90
CA LEU A 136 -10.03 -15.34 -3.20
C LEU A 136 -9.41 -16.60 -3.82
N GLY A 137 -8.10 -16.79 -3.67
CA GLY A 137 -7.37 -17.98 -4.11
C GLY A 137 -7.59 -19.23 -3.24
N GLY A 138 -8.53 -19.20 -2.29
CA GLY A 138 -8.88 -20.32 -1.42
C GLY A 138 -8.09 -20.38 -0.11
N GLY A 139 -7.34 -19.33 0.22
CA GLY A 139 -6.68 -19.19 1.53
C GLY A 139 -7.67 -19.01 2.68
N GLY A 140 -7.27 -19.41 3.89
CA GLY A 140 -8.09 -19.35 5.09
C GLY A 140 -7.68 -18.25 6.07
N PHE A 141 -8.27 -18.29 7.27
CA PHE A 141 -7.77 -17.53 8.42
C PHE A 141 -6.64 -18.32 9.08
N ASP A 142 -5.46 -18.26 8.47
CA ASP A 142 -4.30 -19.08 8.82
C ASP A 142 -3.02 -18.23 8.97
N PRO A 143 -1.89 -18.81 9.39
CA PRO A 143 -0.63 -18.09 9.51
C PRO A 143 -0.12 -17.47 8.21
N ILE A 144 -0.52 -17.99 7.04
CA ILE A 144 -0.10 -17.45 5.73
C ILE A 144 -0.83 -16.12 5.48
N LEU A 145 -2.13 -16.03 5.76
CA LEU A 145 -2.86 -14.76 5.72
C LEU A 145 -2.19 -13.70 6.62
N ALA A 146 -1.85 -14.10 7.85
CA ALA A 146 -1.15 -13.23 8.80
C ALA A 146 0.22 -12.78 8.27
N ALA A 147 0.96 -13.68 7.61
CA ALA A 147 2.24 -13.36 6.97
C ALA A 147 2.08 -12.41 5.78
N VAL A 148 1.06 -12.60 4.93
CA VAL A 148 0.77 -11.74 3.77
C VAL A 148 0.50 -10.31 4.23
N ILE A 149 -0.36 -10.15 5.24
CA ILE A 149 -0.67 -8.84 5.82
C ILE A 149 0.55 -8.28 6.55
N GLY A 150 1.14 -9.07 7.45
CA GLY A 150 2.20 -8.66 8.35
C GLY A 150 3.46 -8.20 7.63
N TYR A 151 4.00 -8.99 6.70
CA TYR A 151 5.23 -8.64 6.00
C TYR A 151 5.05 -7.45 5.06
N ASN A 152 3.91 -7.34 4.36
CA ASN A 152 3.61 -6.16 3.54
C ASN A 152 3.46 -4.92 4.42
N PHE A 153 2.70 -5.01 5.51
CA PHE A 153 2.50 -3.90 6.45
C PHE A 153 3.83 -3.40 7.01
N LEU A 154 4.67 -4.34 7.45
CA LEU A 154 6.01 -4.06 7.94
C LEU A 154 6.80 -3.36 6.85
N TYR A 155 7.03 -4.02 5.71
CA TYR A 155 7.84 -3.49 4.60
C TYR A 155 7.45 -2.05 4.23
N PHE A 156 6.17 -1.81 3.97
CA PHE A 156 5.69 -0.49 3.55
C PHE A 156 5.75 0.55 4.67
N THR A 157 5.55 0.16 5.93
CA THR A 157 5.80 1.07 7.07
C THR A 157 7.28 1.46 7.13
N GLY A 158 8.19 0.54 6.81
CA GLY A 158 9.63 0.80 6.71
C GLY A 158 9.95 1.85 5.65
N THR A 159 9.30 1.75 4.48
CA THR A 159 9.43 2.78 3.43
C THR A 159 9.04 4.17 3.94
N VAL A 160 7.97 4.29 4.76
CA VAL A 160 7.54 5.56 5.34
C VAL A 160 8.59 6.13 6.29
N PHE A 161 9.15 5.31 7.18
CA PHE A 161 10.24 5.75 8.05
C PHE A 161 11.46 6.23 7.26
N PHE A 162 11.85 5.47 6.24
CA PHE A 162 12.96 5.84 5.36
C PHE A 162 12.71 7.18 4.64
N VAL A 163 11.57 7.31 3.95
CA VAL A 163 11.19 8.51 3.20
C VAL A 163 11.08 9.72 4.11
N LYS A 164 10.48 9.59 5.30
CA LYS A 164 10.44 10.68 6.30
C LYS A 164 11.84 11.09 6.74
N SER A 165 12.73 10.13 6.99
CA SER A 165 14.11 10.40 7.41
C SER A 165 15.00 11.05 6.34
N VAL A 166 14.63 11.01 5.07
CA VAL A 166 15.41 11.60 3.95
C VAL A 166 14.84 12.95 3.51
N PHE A 167 13.53 13.16 3.63
CA PHE A 167 12.91 14.41 3.20
C PHE A 167 12.54 15.35 4.34
N ARG A 168 11.49 15.00 5.10
CA ARG A 168 10.82 15.92 6.05
C ARG A 168 11.58 16.03 7.36
N GLU A 169 12.01 14.88 7.88
CA GLU A 169 12.62 14.74 9.20
C GLU A 169 14.14 14.56 9.12
N ARG A 170 14.75 14.91 7.99
CA ARG A 170 16.16 14.64 7.71
C ARG A 170 17.14 15.27 8.69
N LYS A 171 16.77 16.42 9.28
CA LYS A 171 17.58 17.11 10.28
C LYS A 171 17.34 16.59 11.70
N ASN A 172 16.33 15.75 11.89
CA ASN A 172 15.94 15.23 13.19
C ASN A 172 16.62 13.88 13.44
N ARG A 173 17.63 13.87 14.31
CA ARG A 173 18.40 12.67 14.63
C ARG A 173 17.54 11.52 15.13
N ARG A 174 16.44 11.80 15.85
CA ARG A 174 15.53 10.78 16.37
C ARG A 174 14.88 9.99 15.23
N TRP A 175 14.45 10.67 14.16
CA TRP A 175 13.85 10.00 13.00
C TRP A 175 14.83 9.14 12.22
N THR A 176 16.10 9.54 12.11
CA THR A 176 17.15 8.69 11.55
C THR A 176 17.36 7.43 12.40
N VAL A 177 17.37 7.56 13.73
CA VAL A 177 17.50 6.43 14.66
C VAL A 177 16.29 5.50 14.54
N TYR A 178 15.07 6.04 14.55
CA TYR A 178 13.85 5.26 14.39
C TYR A 178 13.84 4.49 13.07
N ALA A 179 14.21 5.13 11.96
CA ALA A 179 14.29 4.43 10.68
C ALA A 179 15.29 3.26 10.72
N LYS A 180 16.49 3.47 11.28
CA LYS A 180 17.51 2.41 11.37
C LYS A 180 17.10 1.27 12.29
N LEU A 181 16.60 1.59 13.49
CA LEU A 181 16.14 0.59 14.46
C LEU A 181 14.97 -0.22 13.91
N TYR A 182 14.00 0.44 13.28
CA TYR A 182 12.85 -0.22 12.68
C TYR A 182 13.29 -1.27 11.64
N HIS A 183 14.16 -0.89 10.70
CA HIS A 183 14.65 -1.84 9.68
C HIS A 183 15.56 -2.92 10.26
N ALA A 184 16.33 -2.64 11.32
CA ALA A 184 17.12 -3.65 12.01
C ALA A 184 16.22 -4.72 12.65
N VAL A 185 15.16 -4.30 13.35
CA VAL A 185 14.17 -5.19 13.95
C VAL A 185 13.51 -6.05 12.88
N MET A 186 13.06 -5.46 11.78
CA MET A 186 12.38 -6.21 10.72
C MET A 186 13.28 -7.19 9.97
N LEU A 187 14.58 -6.93 9.94
CA LEU A 187 15.53 -7.87 9.36
C LEU A 187 15.60 -9.16 10.18
N VAL A 188 15.52 -9.08 11.51
CA VAL A 188 15.64 -10.26 12.40
C VAL A 188 14.30 -10.85 12.81
N LEU A 189 13.21 -10.08 12.72
CA LEU A 189 11.87 -10.47 13.16
C LEU A 189 11.40 -11.82 12.55
N PRO A 190 11.59 -12.10 11.24
CA PRO A 190 11.13 -13.36 10.64
C PRO A 190 11.73 -14.63 11.27
N ILE A 191 12.96 -14.54 11.82
CA ILE A 191 13.63 -15.66 12.50
C ILE A 191 12.82 -16.12 13.71
N PHE A 192 12.31 -15.17 14.51
CA PHE A 192 11.52 -15.46 15.71
C PHE A 192 10.14 -16.06 15.41
N PHE A 193 9.65 -15.88 14.19
CA PHE A 193 8.39 -16.46 13.71
C PHE A 193 8.59 -17.75 12.91
N GLY A 194 9.78 -18.34 12.94
CA GLY A 194 10.07 -19.61 12.27
C GLY A 194 10.21 -19.51 10.74
N ASN A 195 10.33 -18.30 10.19
CA ASN A 195 10.57 -18.08 8.76
C ASN A 195 11.90 -17.32 8.54
N PRO A 196 13.05 -17.96 8.81
CA PRO A 196 14.35 -17.29 8.74
C PRO A 196 14.72 -16.83 7.32
N TRP A 197 14.21 -17.47 6.29
CA TRP A 197 14.47 -17.05 4.90
C TRP A 197 13.79 -15.73 4.57
N MET A 198 12.65 -15.41 5.21
CA MET A 198 11.98 -14.12 5.06
C MET A 198 12.79 -12.93 5.57
N CYS A 199 13.99 -13.12 6.15
CA CYS A 199 14.96 -12.04 6.36
C CYS A 199 15.49 -11.43 5.05
N LEU A 200 15.60 -12.24 3.97
CA LEU A 200 16.19 -11.79 2.69
C LEU A 200 15.41 -10.62 2.05
N PRO A 201 14.07 -10.62 1.99
CA PRO A 201 13.28 -9.45 1.57
C PRO A 201 13.62 -8.14 2.30
N PHE A 202 14.07 -8.20 3.56
CA PHE A 202 14.36 -7.02 4.38
C PHE A 202 15.82 -6.55 4.32
N LEU A 203 16.73 -7.30 3.69
CA LEU A 203 18.15 -6.93 3.56
C LEU A 203 18.35 -5.62 2.79
N PHE A 204 17.77 -5.49 1.60
CA PHE A 204 17.92 -4.28 0.80
C PHE A 204 17.32 -3.05 1.50
N PRO A 205 16.09 -3.10 2.06
CA PRO A 205 15.54 -2.03 2.89
C PRO A 205 16.41 -1.63 4.09
N PHE A 206 17.06 -2.60 4.73
CA PHE A 206 17.99 -2.33 5.83
C PHE A 206 19.24 -1.61 5.34
N ILE A 207 19.94 -2.16 4.33
CA ILE A 207 21.16 -1.59 3.78
C ILE A 207 20.92 -0.17 3.25
N LYS A 208 19.86 0.05 2.45
CA LYS A 208 19.55 1.39 1.92
C LYS A 208 19.31 2.39 3.06
N THR A 209 18.66 1.98 4.14
CA THR A 209 18.37 2.85 5.28
C THR A 209 19.62 3.22 6.04
N LEU A 210 20.54 2.26 6.26
CA LEU A 210 21.84 2.56 6.86
C LEU A 210 22.64 3.57 6.04
N LEU A 211 22.64 3.41 4.71
CA LEU A 211 23.42 4.23 3.79
C LEU A 211 22.85 5.63 3.61
N TYR A 212 21.54 5.81 3.59
CA TYR A 212 20.91 7.04 3.10
C TYR A 212 20.04 7.79 4.13
N SER A 213 19.63 7.20 5.24
CA SER A 213 18.80 7.88 6.23
C SER A 213 19.50 9.13 6.80
N GLY A 214 18.79 10.27 6.83
CA GLY A 214 19.32 11.58 7.25
C GLY A 214 20.15 12.32 6.18
N LYS A 215 20.42 11.70 5.01
CA LYS A 215 21.15 12.35 3.92
C LYS A 215 20.21 13.13 2.99
N ILE A 216 20.73 14.16 2.34
CA ILE A 216 20.01 14.90 1.30
C ILE A 216 20.02 14.07 0.02
N MET A 217 18.83 13.71 -0.48
CA MET A 217 18.68 12.96 -1.73
C MET A 217 17.68 13.61 -2.66
N LYS A 218 17.93 13.48 -3.97
CA LYS A 218 17.00 13.93 -5.01
C LYS A 218 15.74 13.03 -5.00
N PRO A 219 14.52 13.58 -5.14
CA PRO A 219 13.28 12.80 -5.16
C PRO A 219 13.28 11.62 -6.14
N MET A 220 13.80 11.83 -7.35
CA MET A 220 13.91 10.78 -8.37
C MET A 220 14.78 9.60 -7.91
N LYS A 221 15.91 9.87 -7.23
CA LYS A 221 16.80 8.83 -6.72
C LYS A 221 16.10 8.01 -5.63
N VAL A 222 15.39 8.66 -4.71
CA VAL A 222 14.59 7.96 -3.69
C VAL A 222 13.52 7.10 -4.35
N GLY A 223 12.78 7.65 -5.33
CA GLY A 223 11.75 6.91 -6.05
C GLY A 223 12.29 5.64 -6.72
N ILE A 224 13.42 5.73 -7.41
CA ILE A 224 14.07 4.56 -8.04
C ILE A 224 14.48 3.52 -6.98
N ILE A 225 15.09 3.95 -5.87
CA ILE A 225 15.50 3.06 -4.79
C ILE A 225 14.28 2.35 -4.17
N GLU A 226 13.16 3.04 -3.96
CA GLU A 226 11.94 2.43 -3.44
C GLU A 226 11.30 1.46 -4.44
N ILE A 227 11.35 1.75 -5.74
CA ILE A 227 10.86 0.83 -6.78
C ILE A 227 11.71 -0.45 -6.79
N VAL A 228 13.04 -0.32 -6.83
CA VAL A 228 13.96 -1.47 -6.79
C VAL A 228 13.73 -2.30 -5.53
N GLY A 229 13.60 -1.65 -4.37
CA GLY A 229 13.30 -2.34 -3.11
C GLY A 229 11.95 -3.06 -3.15
N SER A 230 10.94 -2.47 -3.77
CA SER A 230 9.59 -3.05 -3.80
C SER A 230 9.53 -4.25 -4.74
N VAL A 231 10.24 -4.20 -5.86
CA VAL A 231 10.39 -5.34 -6.78
C VAL A 231 11.18 -6.47 -6.12
N GLN A 232 12.29 -6.15 -5.46
CA GLN A 232 13.09 -7.15 -4.73
C GLN A 232 12.28 -7.80 -3.60
N PHE A 233 11.58 -7.00 -2.80
CA PHE A 233 10.70 -7.50 -1.74
C PHE A 233 9.60 -8.40 -2.31
N LEU A 234 8.94 -7.98 -3.40
CA LEU A 234 7.92 -8.76 -4.09
C LEU A 234 8.45 -10.13 -4.53
N LEU A 235 9.54 -10.14 -5.30
CA LEU A 235 10.09 -11.37 -5.88
C LEU A 235 10.54 -12.35 -4.80
N LEU A 236 11.26 -11.88 -3.77
CA LEU A 236 11.71 -12.77 -2.70
C LEU A 236 10.54 -13.25 -1.84
N SER A 237 9.57 -12.39 -1.52
CA SER A 237 8.41 -12.81 -0.73
C SER A 237 7.57 -13.84 -1.48
N MET A 238 7.42 -13.73 -2.80
CA MET A 238 6.71 -14.74 -3.61
C MET A 238 7.38 -16.11 -3.61
N ILE A 239 8.71 -16.17 -3.44
CA ILE A 239 9.48 -17.42 -3.46
C ILE A 239 9.53 -18.07 -2.07
N LEU A 240 9.51 -17.26 -1.01
CA LEU A 240 9.83 -17.68 0.36
C LEU A 240 8.59 -17.80 1.28
N MET A 241 7.41 -17.41 0.80
CA MET A 241 6.15 -17.51 1.53
C MET A 241 5.35 -18.77 1.19
#